data_AF-A0A7X8VNH9-F1
#
_entry.id   AF-A0A7X8VNH9-F1
#
_cell.length_a   1.000
_cell.length_b   1.000
_cell.length_c   1.000
_cell.angle_alpha   90.00
_cell.angle_beta   90.00
_cell.angle_gamma   90.00
#
_symmetry.space_group_name_H-M   'P 1'
#
loop_
_entity.id
_entity.type
_entity.pdbx_description
1 polymer ?
#
loop_
_entity_poly.entity_id
_entity_poly.type
_entity_poly.pdbx_seq_one_letter_code
_entity_poly.pdbx_strand_id
1 'polypeptide(L)'
;MSITEHMPEEGALFPASDTMPLWLMTVALLLAAWLGVPIILRSKLRFFYSYWQCLPVFFAFMAALLWELRNTEDKAGRPGLLLAGFALLTLSPFPTWNMHSGGNLYLELCSIAALAAAFWLQIELSLRLQEAAARCQDPVLALMAKKTRFLVLCLEIIPVSAVYASALIAYLSMANRGLDEIFMVWKYGRISLTLRVCIFWGLLNSLSLCLYACYKTWRESGSKA
;
A
#
# COMPACT_ATOMS: atom_id res chain seq x y z
N MET A 1 39.90 13.62 -33.61
CA MET A 1 38.57 13.72 -32.98
C MET A 1 38.16 12.31 -32.61
N SER A 2 38.42 11.92 -31.36
CA SER A 2 38.01 10.61 -30.85
C SER A 2 36.60 10.73 -30.32
N ILE A 3 35.64 10.11 -31.00
CA ILE A 3 34.30 9.92 -30.47
C ILE A 3 34.46 8.86 -29.38
N THR A 4 34.65 9.29 -28.13
CA THR A 4 34.42 8.44 -26.97
C THR A 4 32.93 8.13 -26.95
N GLU A 5 32.57 6.97 -27.49
CA GLU A 5 31.29 6.33 -27.22
C GLU A 5 31.15 6.23 -25.70
N HIS A 6 30.31 7.08 -25.15
CA HIS A 6 29.82 6.96 -23.78
C HIS A 6 28.98 5.68 -23.78
N MET A 7 29.62 4.54 -23.48
CA MET A 7 28.89 3.35 -23.09
C MET A 7 27.95 3.76 -21.96
N PRO A 8 26.64 3.48 -22.05
CA PRO A 8 25.77 3.68 -20.91
C PRO A 8 26.33 2.81 -19.80
N GLU A 9 26.80 3.42 -18.72
CA GLU A 9 27.10 2.67 -17.51
C GLU A 9 25.89 1.80 -17.23
N GLU A 10 26.10 0.49 -17.08
CA GLU A 10 25.10 -0.42 -16.53
C GLU A 10 24.83 0.04 -15.08
N GLY A 11 23.98 1.06 -14.99
CA GLY A 11 23.56 1.72 -13.78
C GLY A 11 22.80 0.72 -12.94
N ALA A 12 23.15 0.64 -11.66
CA ALA A 12 22.42 -0.21 -10.71
C ALA A 12 20.91 0.15 -10.76
N LEU A 13 20.05 -0.87 -10.67
CA LEU A 13 18.59 -0.78 -10.70
C LEU A 13 18.05 0.27 -9.72
N PHE A 14 18.74 0.41 -8.59
CA PHE A 14 18.58 1.51 -7.67
C PHE A 14 19.96 2.08 -7.34
N PRO A 15 20.10 3.41 -7.27
CA PRO A 15 21.29 3.99 -6.65
C PRO A 15 21.41 3.44 -5.22
N ALA A 16 22.63 3.28 -4.70
CA ALA A 16 22.85 2.77 -3.33
C ALA A 16 22.01 3.52 -2.28
N SER A 17 21.65 4.77 -2.59
CA SER A 17 20.77 5.64 -1.81
C SER A 17 19.33 5.09 -1.62
N ASP A 18 18.82 4.29 -2.55
CA ASP A 18 17.41 3.88 -2.58
C ASP A 18 17.19 2.46 -2.05
N THR A 19 18.29 1.76 -1.75
CA THR A 19 18.27 0.41 -1.18
C THR A 19 17.66 0.38 0.23
N MET A 20 18.03 1.32 1.09
CA MET A 20 17.52 1.43 2.47
C MET A 20 16.00 1.69 2.53
N PRO A 21 15.43 2.68 1.81
CA PRO A 21 13.98 2.87 1.84
C PRO A 21 13.22 1.69 1.22
N LEU A 22 13.76 1.03 0.19
CA LEU A 22 13.17 -0.19 -0.38
C LEU A 22 13.13 -1.34 0.63
N TRP A 23 14.21 -1.57 1.36
CA TRP A 23 14.26 -2.56 2.44
C TRP A 23 13.27 -2.24 3.55
N LEU A 24 13.19 -0.98 3.97
CA LEU A 24 12.27 -0.56 5.02
C LEU A 24 10.81 -0.73 4.61
N MET A 25 10.47 -0.41 3.35
CA MET A 25 9.14 -0.68 2.79
C MET A 25 8.84 -2.18 2.73
N THR A 26 9.83 -3.01 2.39
CA THR A 26 9.68 -4.47 2.37
C THR A 26 9.38 -5.01 3.77
N VAL A 27 10.10 -4.54 4.79
CA VAL A 27 9.87 -4.89 6.20
C VAL A 27 8.47 -4.43 6.65
N ALA A 28 8.05 -3.22 6.28
CA ALA A 28 6.72 -2.71 6.57
C ALA A 28 5.62 -3.63 6.00
N LEU A 29 5.74 -4.02 4.73
CA LEU A 29 4.79 -4.91 4.05
C LEU A 29 4.81 -6.33 4.63
N LEU A 30 5.99 -6.84 5.00
CA LEU A 30 6.13 -8.15 5.65
C LEU A 30 5.42 -8.17 7.01
N LEU A 31 5.63 -7.12 7.82
CA LEU A 31 4.96 -6.96 9.10
C LEU A 31 3.46 -6.81 8.92
N ALA A 32 3.00 -5.98 7.97
CA ALA A 32 1.59 -5.86 7.65
C ALA A 32 0.97 -7.20 7.24
N ALA A 33 1.65 -7.99 6.40
CA ALA A 33 1.18 -9.30 5.98
C ALA A 33 1.14 -10.28 7.17
N TRP A 34 2.18 -10.33 7.99
CA TRP A 34 2.23 -11.19 9.17
C TRP A 34 1.11 -10.88 10.16
N LEU A 35 0.90 -9.59 10.47
CA LEU A 35 -0.16 -9.11 11.34
C LEU A 35 -1.56 -9.30 10.71
N GLY A 36 -1.64 -9.37 9.37
CA GLY A 36 -2.85 -9.62 8.58
C GLY A 36 -3.32 -11.08 8.57
N VAL A 37 -2.42 -12.05 8.73
CA VAL A 37 -2.76 -13.49 8.70
C VAL A 37 -3.82 -13.89 9.75
N PRO A 38 -3.72 -13.50 11.03
CA PRO A 38 -4.75 -13.79 12.03
C PRO A 38 -6.12 -13.19 11.69
N ILE A 39 -6.16 -12.05 11.01
CA ILE A 39 -7.38 -11.35 10.64
C ILE A 39 -8.16 -12.15 9.60
N ILE A 40 -7.47 -12.72 8.62
CA ILE A 40 -8.08 -13.51 7.54
C ILE A 40 -8.46 -14.89 8.04
N LEU A 41 -7.53 -15.57 8.74
CA LEU A 41 -7.72 -16.97 9.12
C LEU A 41 -8.68 -17.16 10.30
N ARG A 42 -8.65 -16.26 11.28
CA ARG A 42 -9.36 -16.47 12.56
C ARG A 42 -10.56 -15.54 12.70
N SER A 43 -10.79 -14.63 11.75
CA SER A 43 -11.77 -13.54 11.89
C SER A 43 -11.63 -12.78 13.22
N LYS A 44 -10.45 -12.88 13.86
CA LYS A 44 -10.21 -12.35 15.20
C LYS A 44 -9.89 -10.88 15.03
N LEU A 45 -10.96 -10.09 15.04
CA LEU A 45 -10.87 -8.63 15.12
C LEU A 45 -10.01 -8.21 16.32
N ARG A 46 -9.88 -9.05 17.37
CA ARG A 46 -8.98 -8.84 18.53
C ARG A 46 -7.55 -8.41 18.20
N PHE A 47 -7.05 -8.69 17.01
CA PHE A 47 -5.72 -8.24 16.58
C PHE A 47 -5.66 -6.74 16.22
N PHE A 48 -6.79 -6.13 15.87
CA PHE A 48 -6.98 -4.67 15.75
C PHE A 48 -6.98 -3.93 17.09
N TYR A 49 -6.89 -4.63 18.23
CA TYR A 49 -7.00 -4.00 19.54
C TYR A 49 -5.65 -3.58 20.10
N SER A 50 -4.60 -3.61 19.29
CA SER A 50 -3.26 -3.24 19.73
C SER A 50 -2.61 -2.30 18.73
N TYR A 51 -2.03 -1.21 19.25
CA TYR A 51 -1.26 -0.21 18.50
C TYR A 51 -0.08 -0.80 17.71
N TRP A 52 0.22 -2.09 17.85
CA TRP A 52 1.18 -2.82 17.02
C TRP A 52 0.87 -2.74 15.52
N GLN A 53 -0.37 -2.48 15.13
CA GLN A 53 -0.75 -2.27 13.73
C GLN A 53 -0.25 -0.93 13.16
N CYS A 54 0.05 0.05 14.00
CA CYS A 54 0.64 1.32 13.55
C CYS A 54 2.12 1.17 13.18
N LEU A 55 2.79 0.11 13.65
CA LEU A 55 4.21 -0.13 13.41
C LEU A 55 4.57 -0.38 11.93
N PRO A 56 3.88 -1.26 11.17
CA PRO A 56 4.12 -1.36 9.72
C PRO A 56 3.84 -0.05 9.00
N VAL A 57 2.83 0.71 9.43
CA VAL A 57 2.50 2.01 8.83
C VAL A 57 3.58 3.04 9.09
N PHE A 58 4.15 3.07 10.30
CA PHE A 58 5.28 3.92 10.64
C PHE A 58 6.50 3.61 9.77
N PHE A 59 6.84 2.33 9.60
CA PHE A 59 7.95 1.95 8.71
C PHE A 59 7.69 2.31 7.25
N ALA A 60 6.47 2.13 6.75
CA ALA A 60 6.10 2.54 5.40
C ALA A 60 6.23 4.07 5.21
N PHE A 61 5.81 4.87 6.19
CA PHE A 61 5.99 6.32 6.17
C PHE A 61 7.48 6.71 6.18
N MET A 62 8.27 6.10 7.07
CA MET A 62 9.71 6.36 7.14
C MET A 62 10.41 5.98 5.83
N ALA A 63 10.00 4.89 5.18
CA ALA A 63 10.50 4.50 3.87
C ALA A 63 10.17 5.54 2.80
N ALA A 64 8.91 6.01 2.75
CA ALA A 64 8.48 7.05 1.83
C ALA A 64 9.21 8.38 2.06
N LEU A 65 9.40 8.76 3.32
CA LEU A 65 10.14 9.97 3.71
C LEU A 65 11.60 9.90 3.25
N LEU A 66 12.26 8.78 3.46
CA LEU A 66 13.64 8.58 3.00
C LEU A 66 13.78 8.61 1.48
N TRP A 67 12.78 8.08 0.76
CA TRP A 67 12.74 8.16 -0.71
C TRP A 67 12.67 9.60 -1.20
N GLU A 68 11.81 10.40 -0.59
CA GLU A 68 11.56 11.79 -1.01
C GLU A 68 12.65 12.76 -0.57
N LEU A 69 13.27 12.54 0.59
CA LEU A 69 14.45 13.30 1.02
C LEU A 69 15.66 13.10 0.08
N ARG A 70 15.74 11.95 -0.60
CA ARG A 70 16.87 11.61 -1.47
C ARG A 70 16.67 11.99 -2.94
N ASN A 71 15.41 12.18 -3.36
CA ASN A 71 15.03 12.59 -4.72
C ASN A 71 14.87 14.11 -4.91
N THR A 72 15.51 14.94 -4.06
CA THR A 72 15.39 16.41 -4.07
C THR A 72 15.82 17.10 -5.38
N GLU A 73 16.48 16.39 -6.30
CA GLU A 73 16.87 16.92 -7.61
C GLU A 73 15.75 16.84 -8.67
N ASP A 74 14.77 15.94 -8.48
CA ASP A 74 13.67 15.73 -9.42
C ASP A 74 12.45 16.60 -9.04
N LYS A 75 12.55 17.92 -9.32
CA LYS A 75 11.49 18.94 -9.04
C LYS A 75 10.11 18.63 -9.67
N ALA A 76 10.01 17.62 -10.53
CA ALA A 76 8.77 17.23 -11.22
C ALA A 76 8.02 16.06 -10.53
N GLY A 77 8.64 15.38 -9.57
CA GLY A 77 8.03 14.25 -8.87
C GLY A 77 7.00 14.72 -7.84
N ARG A 78 5.70 14.50 -8.08
CA ARG A 78 4.67 14.70 -7.07
C ARG A 78 4.98 13.80 -5.86
N PRO A 79 4.96 14.29 -4.60
CA PRO A 79 5.29 13.51 -3.41
C PRO A 79 4.16 12.53 -3.02
N GLY A 80 3.59 11.82 -4.00
CA GLY A 80 2.42 10.98 -3.85
C GLY A 80 2.64 9.87 -2.82
N LEU A 81 3.81 9.22 -2.87
CA LEU A 81 4.17 8.17 -1.91
C LEU A 81 4.26 8.70 -0.48
N LEU A 82 4.90 9.86 -0.28
CA LEU A 82 5.01 10.50 1.04
C LEU A 82 3.65 10.93 1.58
N LEU A 83 2.80 11.53 0.73
CA LEU A 83 1.46 11.94 1.10
C LEU A 83 0.58 10.74 1.47
N ALA A 84 0.64 9.66 0.68
CA ALA A 84 -0.07 8.43 0.97
C ALA A 84 0.42 7.79 2.29
N GLY A 85 1.73 7.79 2.53
CA GLY A 85 2.33 7.31 3.78
C GLY A 85 1.90 8.14 5.00
N PHE A 86 1.89 9.46 4.87
CA PHE A 86 1.45 10.37 5.93
C PHE A 86 -0.05 10.24 6.23
N ALA A 87 -0.88 10.19 5.18
CA ALA A 87 -2.32 9.95 5.32
C ALA A 87 -2.59 8.61 6.02
N LEU A 88 -1.89 7.54 5.62
CA LEU A 88 -2.06 6.24 6.25
C LEU A 88 -1.61 6.26 7.72
N LEU A 89 -0.48 6.91 8.04
CA LEU A 89 0.02 7.02 9.40
C LEU A 89 -0.97 7.73 10.33
N THR A 90 -1.46 8.90 9.90
CA THR A 90 -2.43 9.70 10.67
C THR A 90 -3.77 8.99 10.83
N LEU A 91 -4.21 8.23 9.83
CA LEU A 91 -5.50 7.53 9.85
C LEU A 91 -5.43 6.13 10.48
N SER A 92 -4.24 5.54 10.64
CA SER A 92 -4.05 4.18 11.17
C SER A 92 -4.66 3.88 12.56
N PRO A 93 -4.79 4.85 13.50
CA PRO A 93 -5.43 4.57 14.79
C PRO A 93 -6.96 4.46 14.71
N PHE A 94 -7.58 5.10 13.72
CA PHE A 94 -9.03 5.23 13.63
C PHE A 94 -9.79 3.91 13.44
N PRO A 95 -9.32 2.93 12.64
CA PRO A 95 -9.90 1.59 12.62
C PRO A 95 -10.01 0.95 14.01
N THR A 96 -8.98 1.12 14.84
CA THR A 96 -8.98 0.63 16.21
C THR A 96 -10.02 1.37 17.05
N TRP A 97 -10.04 2.71 17.00
CA TRP A 97 -10.99 3.51 17.78
C TRP A 97 -12.44 3.30 17.35
N ASN A 98 -12.70 3.17 16.04
CA ASN A 98 -14.04 2.93 15.51
C ASN A 98 -14.66 1.66 16.11
N MET A 99 -13.89 0.56 16.16
CA MET A 99 -14.33 -0.69 16.76
C MET A 99 -14.71 -0.58 18.25
N HIS A 100 -14.13 0.37 18.99
CA HIS A 100 -14.42 0.60 20.41
C HIS A 100 -15.56 1.60 20.64
N SER A 101 -15.94 2.35 19.61
CA SER A 101 -16.83 3.51 19.75
C SER A 101 -18.32 3.20 19.74
N GLY A 102 -18.73 1.96 19.48
CA GLY A 102 -20.14 1.56 19.41
C GLY A 102 -20.89 2.03 18.15
N GLY A 103 -20.20 2.64 17.18
CA GLY A 103 -20.77 3.13 15.92
C GLY A 103 -20.72 4.65 15.77
N ASN A 104 -19.56 5.25 16.05
CA ASN A 104 -19.34 6.67 15.77
C ASN A 104 -19.02 6.86 14.27
N LEU A 105 -19.94 7.52 13.56
CA LEU A 105 -19.85 7.78 12.13
C LEU A 105 -18.54 8.46 11.69
N TYR A 106 -17.99 9.37 12.49
CA TYR A 106 -16.73 10.05 12.18
C TYR A 106 -15.55 9.08 12.17
N LEU A 107 -15.46 8.23 13.20
CA LEU A 107 -14.39 7.23 13.30
C LEU A 107 -14.49 6.18 12.19
N GLU A 108 -15.72 5.89 11.77
CA GLU A 108 -15.99 5.02 10.64
C GLU A 108 -15.48 5.63 9.34
N LEU A 109 -15.84 6.87 9.02
CA LEU A 109 -15.31 7.59 7.86
C LEU A 109 -13.77 7.65 7.85
N CYS A 110 -13.14 7.90 9.01
CA CYS A 110 -11.69 7.87 9.12
C CYS A 110 -11.10 6.47 8.89
N SER A 111 -11.82 5.40 9.24
CA SER A 111 -11.41 4.01 8.96
C SER A 111 -11.48 3.70 7.46
N ILE A 112 -12.50 4.21 6.75
CA ILE A 112 -12.60 4.12 5.28
C ILE A 112 -11.44 4.88 4.65
N ALA A 113 -11.18 6.10 5.13
CA ALA A 113 -10.08 6.91 4.64
C ALA A 113 -8.72 6.24 4.86
N ALA A 114 -8.53 5.53 5.99
CA ALA A 114 -7.33 4.74 6.25
C ALA A 114 -7.15 3.63 5.20
N LEU A 115 -8.21 2.92 4.85
CA LEU A 115 -8.18 1.89 3.81
C LEU A 115 -7.85 2.50 2.43
N ALA A 116 -8.48 3.62 2.09
CA ALA A 116 -8.20 4.34 0.85
C ALA A 116 -6.73 4.80 0.79
N ALA A 117 -6.17 5.29 1.89
CA ALA A 117 -4.75 5.66 1.98
C ALA A 117 -3.82 4.45 1.79
N ALA A 118 -4.21 3.26 2.26
CA ALA A 118 -3.45 2.03 2.02
C ALA A 118 -3.45 1.63 0.54
N PHE A 119 -4.58 1.72 -0.15
CA PHE A 119 -4.66 1.47 -1.60
C PHE A 119 -3.85 2.51 -2.39
N TRP A 120 -3.94 3.77 -1.99
CA TRP A 120 -3.16 4.83 -2.60
C TRP A 120 -1.65 4.57 -2.44
N LEU A 121 -1.20 4.19 -1.24
CA LEU A 121 0.20 3.84 -0.99
C LEU A 121 0.69 2.69 -1.88
N GLN A 122 -0.10 1.63 -2.06
CA GLN A 122 0.25 0.52 -2.94
C GLN A 122 0.38 0.94 -4.41
N ILE A 123 -0.49 1.84 -4.89
CA ILE A 123 -0.44 2.39 -6.24
C ILE A 123 0.81 3.24 -6.44
N GLU A 124 1.09 4.17 -5.52
CA GLU A 124 2.25 5.06 -5.58
C GLU A 124 3.56 4.26 -5.50
N LEU A 125 3.63 3.26 -4.62
CA LEU A 125 4.78 2.37 -4.52
C LEU A 125 5.02 1.66 -5.84
N SER A 126 3.98 1.11 -6.46
CA SER A 126 4.10 0.43 -7.74
C SER A 126 4.49 1.38 -8.87
N LEU A 127 3.98 2.62 -8.88
CA LEU A 127 4.40 3.66 -9.83
C LEU A 127 5.89 3.97 -9.70
N ARG A 128 6.37 4.19 -8.47
CA ARG A 128 7.79 4.47 -8.20
C ARG A 128 8.69 3.32 -8.65
N LEU A 129 8.32 2.07 -8.36
CA LEU A 129 9.09 0.91 -8.81
C LEU A 129 9.04 0.72 -10.33
N GLN A 130 7.93 1.07 -10.98
CA GLN A 130 7.81 1.06 -12.44
C GLN A 130 8.73 2.12 -13.09
N GLU A 131 8.78 3.33 -12.52
CA GLU A 131 9.66 4.41 -12.98
C GLU A 131 11.13 4.04 -12.82
N ALA A 132 11.51 3.49 -11.67
CA ALA A 132 12.86 2.98 -11.42
C ALA A 132 13.24 1.86 -12.41
N ALA A 133 12.34 0.90 -12.62
CA ALA A 133 12.55 -0.18 -13.59
C ALA A 133 12.74 0.32 -15.03
N ALA A 134 11.98 1.37 -15.43
CA ALA A 134 12.10 1.96 -16.75
C ALA A 134 13.44 2.67 -16.97
N ARG A 135 13.97 3.36 -15.94
CA ARG A 135 15.29 4.00 -15.99
C ARG A 135 16.41 2.98 -16.19
N CYS A 136 16.27 1.79 -15.61
CA CYS A 136 17.29 0.75 -15.62
C CYS A 136 17.03 -0.37 -16.63
N GLN A 137 16.08 -0.17 -17.55
CA GLN A 137 15.74 -1.13 -18.62
C GLN A 137 15.41 -2.54 -18.10
N ASP A 138 14.74 -2.67 -16.93
CA ASP A 138 14.21 -3.96 -16.45
C ASP A 138 12.72 -4.10 -16.84
N PRO A 139 12.41 -4.75 -17.99
CA PRO A 139 11.04 -4.89 -18.45
C PRO A 139 10.20 -5.81 -17.54
N VAL A 140 10.84 -6.71 -16.79
CA VAL A 140 10.14 -7.66 -15.92
C VAL A 140 9.60 -6.93 -14.70
N LEU A 141 10.44 -6.13 -14.03
CA LEU A 141 10.00 -5.33 -12.87
C LEU A 141 8.94 -4.30 -13.28
N ALA A 142 9.13 -3.62 -14.41
CA ALA A 142 8.16 -2.66 -14.93
C ALA A 142 6.79 -3.31 -15.21
N LEU A 143 6.80 -4.52 -15.81
CA LEU A 143 5.59 -5.29 -16.06
C LEU A 143 4.92 -5.77 -14.77
N MET A 144 5.70 -6.27 -13.80
CA MET A 144 5.18 -6.69 -12.50
C MET A 144 4.52 -5.51 -11.77
N ALA A 145 5.18 -4.35 -11.73
CA ALA A 145 4.64 -3.14 -11.11
C ALA A 145 3.32 -2.70 -11.76
N LYS A 146 3.24 -2.71 -13.10
CA LYS A 146 2.00 -2.42 -13.84
C LYS A 146 0.90 -3.43 -13.51
N LYS A 147 1.22 -4.73 -13.43
CA LYS A 147 0.27 -5.78 -13.05
C LYS A 147 -0.24 -5.61 -11.62
N THR A 148 0.64 -5.30 -10.67
CA THR A 148 0.27 -5.02 -9.27
C THR A 148 -0.72 -3.86 -9.18
N ARG A 149 -0.49 -2.76 -9.91
CA ARG A 149 -1.46 -1.63 -9.97
C ARG A 149 -2.83 -2.05 -10.49
N PHE A 150 -2.84 -2.85 -11.55
CA PHE A 150 -4.08 -3.37 -12.13
C PHE A 150 -4.82 -4.28 -11.14
N LEU A 151 -4.09 -5.13 -10.42
CA LEU A 151 -4.66 -5.99 -9.38
C LEU A 151 -5.25 -5.19 -8.21
N VAL A 152 -4.56 -4.16 -7.72
CA VAL A 152 -5.09 -3.26 -6.67
C VAL A 152 -6.39 -2.61 -7.14
N LEU A 153 -6.46 -2.15 -8.38
CA LEU A 153 -7.68 -1.56 -8.94
C LEU A 153 -8.83 -2.58 -9.00
N CYS A 154 -8.59 -3.75 -9.59
CA CYS A 154 -9.64 -4.73 -9.88
C CYS A 154 -10.07 -5.58 -8.68
N LEU A 155 -9.15 -5.89 -7.76
CA LEU A 155 -9.41 -6.78 -6.62
C LEU A 155 -9.66 -6.01 -5.32
N GLU A 156 -9.17 -4.77 -5.19
CA GLU A 156 -9.34 -3.99 -3.97
C GLU A 156 -10.29 -2.81 -4.18
N ILE A 157 -9.90 -1.84 -5.02
CA ILE A 157 -10.63 -0.56 -5.13
C ILE A 157 -12.05 -0.77 -5.70
N ILE A 158 -12.19 -1.50 -6.80
CA ILE A 158 -13.50 -1.72 -7.44
C ILE A 158 -14.43 -2.51 -6.50
N PRO A 159 -14.02 -3.65 -5.91
CA PRO A 159 -14.89 -4.39 -4.99
C PRO A 159 -15.27 -3.61 -3.74
N VAL A 160 -14.33 -2.88 -3.12
CA VAL A 160 -14.64 -2.02 -1.95
C VAL A 160 -15.64 -0.94 -2.35
N SER A 161 -15.39 -0.24 -3.45
CA SER A 161 -16.28 0.81 -3.95
C SER A 161 -17.68 0.27 -4.28
N ALA A 162 -17.76 -0.89 -4.92
CA ALA A 162 -19.02 -1.54 -5.27
C ALA A 162 -19.84 -1.91 -4.02
N VAL A 163 -19.18 -2.41 -2.97
CA VAL A 163 -19.85 -2.71 -1.69
C VAL A 163 -20.42 -1.44 -1.07
N TYR A 164 -19.64 -0.35 -0.97
CA TYR A 164 -20.15 0.91 -0.43
C TYR A 164 -21.24 1.54 -1.29
N ALA A 165 -21.10 1.50 -2.62
CA ALA A 165 -22.12 2.00 -3.54
C ALA A 165 -23.42 1.21 -3.41
N SER A 166 -23.34 -0.13 -3.29
CA SER A 166 -24.52 -0.97 -3.07
C SER A 166 -25.20 -0.67 -1.74
N ALA A 167 -24.44 -0.42 -0.67
CA ALA A 167 -24.97 -0.04 0.63
C ALA A 167 -25.65 1.34 0.58
N LEU A 168 -25.05 2.30 -0.14
CA LEU A 168 -25.64 3.62 -0.36
C LEU A 168 -26.94 3.54 -1.17
N ILE A 169 -26.97 2.75 -2.25
CA ILE A 169 -28.19 2.54 -3.06
C ILE A 169 -29.29 1.89 -2.22
N ALA A 170 -28.95 0.88 -1.41
CA ALA A 170 -29.90 0.21 -0.53
C ALA A 170 -30.49 1.17 0.52
N TYR A 171 -29.66 2.05 1.08
CA TYR A 171 -30.10 3.12 1.98
C TYR A 171 -31.07 4.10 1.29
N LEU A 172 -30.71 4.61 0.12
CA LEU A 172 -31.55 5.55 -0.64
C LEU A 172 -32.88 4.94 -1.08
N SER A 173 -32.94 3.60 -1.20
CA SER A 173 -34.13 2.87 -1.67
C SER A 173 -35.11 2.49 -0.56
N MET A 174 -34.76 2.63 0.73
CA MET A 174 -35.61 2.25 1.86
C MET A 174 -35.98 3.46 2.72
N ALA A 175 -37.27 3.75 2.86
CA ALA A 175 -37.76 4.76 3.80
C ALA A 175 -37.53 4.28 5.25
N ASN A 176 -37.04 5.17 6.13
CA ASN A 176 -36.80 4.98 7.58
C ASN A 176 -35.53 4.25 8.05
N ARG A 177 -34.43 4.21 7.30
CA ARG A 177 -33.13 3.75 7.83
C ARG A 177 -32.21 4.93 8.14
N GLY A 178 -31.40 4.80 9.19
CA GLY A 178 -30.39 5.80 9.57
C GLY A 178 -29.11 5.66 8.73
N LEU A 179 -28.38 6.76 8.50
CA LEU A 179 -27.12 6.77 7.72
C LEU A 179 -26.10 5.73 8.22
N ASP A 180 -26.14 5.43 9.52
CA ASP A 180 -25.29 4.46 10.19
C ASP A 180 -25.41 3.04 9.59
N GLU A 181 -26.50 2.72 8.89
CA GLU A 181 -26.69 1.42 8.22
C GLU A 181 -25.90 1.28 6.91
N ILE A 182 -25.56 2.37 6.22
CA ILE A 182 -24.63 2.33 5.06
C ILE A 182 -23.28 1.80 5.50
N PHE A 183 -22.88 2.20 6.71
CA PHE A 183 -21.58 1.87 7.26
C PHE A 183 -21.56 0.55 8.03
N MET A 184 -22.74 -0.02 8.36
CA MET A 184 -22.89 -1.37 8.91
C MET A 184 -22.27 -2.51 8.07
N VAL A 185 -21.85 -2.24 6.82
CA VAL A 185 -20.96 -3.12 6.02
C VAL A 185 -19.76 -3.61 6.84
N TRP A 186 -19.24 -2.79 7.76
CA TRP A 186 -18.11 -3.14 8.64
C TRP A 186 -18.53 -3.61 10.03
N LYS A 187 -19.76 -3.26 10.46
CA LYS A 187 -20.30 -3.52 11.80
C LYS A 187 -20.73 -4.98 11.98
N TYR A 188 -21.14 -5.65 10.90
CA TYR A 188 -20.99 -7.10 10.85
C TYR A 188 -19.50 -7.36 10.62
N GLY A 189 -18.85 -8.18 11.46
CA GLY A 189 -17.48 -8.66 11.25
C GLY A 189 -17.26 -9.48 9.96
N ARG A 190 -18.01 -9.17 8.90
CA ARG A 190 -18.05 -9.67 7.54
C ARG A 190 -17.82 -8.51 6.55
N ILE A 191 -16.62 -7.92 6.58
CA ILE A 191 -15.95 -7.80 5.28
C ILE A 191 -16.03 -9.22 4.71
N SER A 192 -16.71 -9.42 3.57
CA SER A 192 -16.80 -10.75 2.96
C SER A 192 -15.42 -11.38 3.03
N LEU A 193 -15.30 -12.63 3.47
CA LEU A 193 -14.03 -13.35 3.51
C LEU A 193 -13.25 -13.10 2.21
N THR A 194 -13.97 -13.09 1.09
CA THR A 194 -13.49 -12.71 -0.25
C THR A 194 -12.80 -11.36 -0.28
N LEU A 195 -13.40 -10.29 0.25
CA LEU A 195 -12.81 -8.95 0.23
C LEU A 195 -11.57 -8.85 1.15
N ARG A 196 -11.56 -9.54 2.30
CA ARG A 196 -10.35 -9.64 3.14
C ARG A 196 -9.22 -10.36 2.42
N VAL A 197 -9.56 -11.46 1.75
CA VAL A 197 -8.61 -12.26 0.96
C VAL A 197 -8.08 -11.43 -0.20
N CYS A 198 -8.91 -10.65 -0.90
CA CYS A 198 -8.47 -9.78 -1.98
C CYS A 198 -7.49 -8.70 -1.51
N ILE A 199 -7.82 -7.98 -0.42
CA ILE A 199 -6.94 -6.93 0.16
C ILE A 199 -5.61 -7.54 0.63
N PHE A 200 -5.66 -8.72 1.23
CA PHE A 200 -4.43 -9.42 1.61
C PHE A 200 -3.61 -9.88 0.41
N TRP A 201 -4.29 -10.33 -0.64
CA TRP A 201 -3.63 -10.75 -1.87
C TRP A 201 -2.92 -9.57 -2.56
N GLY A 202 -3.53 -8.39 -2.63
CA GLY A 202 -2.85 -7.21 -3.17
C GLY A 202 -1.65 -6.79 -2.32
N LEU A 203 -1.77 -6.82 -0.99
CA LEU A 203 -0.63 -6.64 -0.08
C LEU A 203 0.52 -7.62 -0.35
N LEU A 204 0.22 -8.90 -0.56
CA LEU A 204 1.23 -9.91 -0.92
C LEU A 204 1.85 -9.62 -2.29
N ASN A 205 1.09 -9.12 -3.26
CA ASN A 205 1.63 -8.73 -4.56
C ASN A 205 2.59 -7.54 -4.41
N SER A 206 2.24 -6.50 -3.64
CA SER A 206 3.14 -5.39 -3.34
C SER A 206 4.40 -5.87 -2.60
N LEU A 207 4.27 -6.79 -1.64
CA LEU A 207 5.41 -7.40 -0.96
C LEU A 207 6.31 -8.16 -1.95
N SER A 208 5.73 -8.97 -2.84
CA SER A 208 6.48 -9.73 -3.84
C SER A 208 7.24 -8.81 -4.80
N LEU A 209 6.63 -7.67 -5.16
CA LEU A 209 7.24 -6.65 -6.01
C LEU A 209 8.46 -6.01 -5.33
N CYS A 210 8.32 -5.63 -4.06
CA CYS A 210 9.43 -5.10 -3.26
C CYS A 210 10.54 -6.12 -3.05
N LEU A 211 10.20 -7.38 -2.75
CA LEU A 211 11.19 -8.46 -2.60
C LEU A 211 11.97 -8.71 -3.89
N TYR A 212 11.30 -8.70 -5.04
CA TYR A 212 11.97 -8.85 -6.33
C TYR A 212 12.92 -7.68 -6.61
N ALA A 213 12.51 -6.44 -6.31
CA ALA A 213 13.37 -5.26 -6.42
C ALA A 213 14.58 -5.35 -5.45
N CYS A 214 14.39 -5.78 -4.20
CA CYS A 214 15.46 -6.03 -3.24
C CYS A 214 16.44 -7.10 -3.73
N TYR A 215 15.92 -8.20 -4.29
CA TYR A 215 16.75 -9.27 -4.82
C TYR A 215 17.62 -8.80 -5.99
N LYS A 216 17.04 -8.02 -6.91
CA LYS A 216 17.77 -7.45 -8.05
C LYS A 216 18.87 -6.49 -7.60
N THR A 217 18.56 -5.55 -6.72
CA THR A 217 19.55 -4.60 -6.17
C THR A 217 20.70 -5.32 -5.46
N TRP A 218 20.40 -6.37 -4.70
CA TRP A 218 21.41 -7.18 -4.04
C TRP A 218 22.31 -7.91 -5.04
N ARG A 219 21.72 -8.54 -6.07
CA ARG A 219 22.46 -9.27 -7.11
C ARG A 219 23.43 -8.36 -7.88
N GLU A 220 23.01 -7.15 -8.20
CA GLU A 220 23.84 -6.18 -8.92
C GLU A 220 24.96 -5.61 -8.04
N SER A 221 24.70 -5.41 -6.74
CA SER A 221 25.72 -5.00 -5.78
C SER A 221 26.81 -6.06 -5.60
N GLY A 222 26.42 -7.35 -5.58
CA GLY A 222 27.36 -8.47 -5.49
C GLY A 222 28.14 -8.75 -6.78
N SER A 223 27.68 -8.26 -7.93
CA SER A 223 28.42 -8.36 -9.20
C SER A 223 29.50 -7.28 -9.35
N LYS A 224 29.47 -6.23 -8.50
CA LYS A 224 30.42 -5.11 -8.51
C LYS A 224 31.47 -5.19 -7.38
N ALA A 225 31.39 -6.21 -6.52
CA ALA A 225 32.31 -6.47 -5.41
C ALA A 225 33.27 -7.61 -5.75
#